data_AF-A0AAF0WQG0-F1
#
_entry.id   AF-A0AAF0WQG0-F1
#
_cell.length_a   1.000
_cell.length_b   1.000
_cell.length_c   1.000
_cell.angle_alpha   90.00
_cell.angle_beta   90.00
_cell.angle_gamma   90.00
#
_symmetry.space_group_name_H-M   'P 1'
#
loop_
_entity.id
_entity.type
_entity.pdbx_description
1 polymer ?
#
loop_
_entity_poly.entity_id
_entity_poly.type
_entity_poly.pdbx_seq_one_letter_code
_entity_poly.pdbx_strand_id
1 'polypeptide(L)'
;MDKVTKNSGDPSSTSSIALQEAQKLVLGLPDGSPSFTKLMKSTHVSGSFWLSLPANFCERYLSKCDQKIDLEDEAGQTYQVTYLTKNHAFSGGWRGFVQAHKLSKGDVLIFQQIMPLKFKVIIVRGNDHEEAEGGEEEKDDEEEEALTLLNLSSSEQGLEEEEEAAAAVTVVDSSLNLEKFQTDLRECDVYDKLPEHLRIKYYELCCSQNKLLHQYLKGKENSIYAAGMIAGVTAVSYSIRSSNLSTPLDRLKDWDRQLEGFEHLGMEVSFIRDRLHRLTSLADNPNREEGSTRIREAISERDIVIDKVVEMNKAIDSLNKEIKRLQDKEMKDRLNYVKEAGASW
;
A
#
# COMPACT_ATOMS: atom_id res chain seq x y z
N MET A 1 4.57 -6.67 63.01
CA MET A 1 4.81 -5.43 62.23
C MET A 1 5.46 -5.89 60.94
N ASP A 2 4.62 -6.43 60.06
CA ASP A 2 5.06 -7.17 58.88
C ASP A 2 5.13 -6.23 57.69
N LYS A 3 6.36 -5.96 57.25
CA LYS A 3 6.66 -5.39 55.93
C LYS A 3 6.64 -6.54 54.92
N VAL A 4 5.57 -6.61 54.14
CA VAL A 4 5.52 -7.40 52.90
C VAL A 4 5.55 -6.39 51.74
N THR A 5 6.73 -6.20 51.18
CA THR A 5 6.92 -5.63 49.84
C THR A 5 6.37 -6.64 48.83
N LYS A 6 5.24 -6.30 48.19
CA LYS A 6 4.66 -7.09 47.11
C LYS A 6 5.05 -6.44 45.78
N ASN A 7 5.89 -7.14 45.03
CA ASN A 7 6.07 -6.95 43.59
C ASN A 7 4.73 -7.15 42.86
N SER A 8 4.38 -6.19 42.00
CA SER A 8 3.56 -6.37 40.80
C SER A 8 3.96 -5.18 39.92
N GLY A 9 4.81 -5.36 38.91
CA GLY A 9 4.39 -5.95 37.64
C GLY A 9 3.78 -4.84 36.80
N ASP A 10 4.61 -4.17 36.01
CA ASP A 10 4.21 -3.15 35.03
C ASP A 10 3.04 -3.61 34.15
N PRO A 11 2.15 -2.68 33.78
CA PRO A 11 1.55 -2.65 32.46
C PRO A 11 1.79 -1.28 31.84
N SER A 12 3.01 -1.04 31.37
CA SER A 12 3.31 0.02 30.41
C SER A 12 2.88 -0.46 29.00
N SER A 13 1.59 -0.41 28.69
CA SER A 13 1.01 -0.42 27.33
C SER A 13 -0.51 -0.26 27.44
N THR A 14 -1.02 0.97 27.49
CA THR A 14 -2.47 1.23 27.48
C THR A 14 -2.83 1.94 26.18
N SER A 15 -3.04 1.18 25.11
CA SER A 15 -3.65 1.73 23.89
C SER A 15 -5.05 2.25 24.23
N SER A 16 -5.38 3.48 23.83
CA SER A 16 -6.63 4.18 24.16
C SER A 16 -7.87 3.31 23.84
N ILE A 17 -8.96 3.46 24.61
CA ILE A 17 -10.22 2.72 24.40
C ILE A 17 -10.71 2.91 22.95
N ALA A 18 -10.59 4.13 22.40
CA ALA A 18 -10.97 4.42 21.02
C ALA A 18 -10.10 3.67 20.00
N LEU A 19 -8.81 3.47 20.29
CA LEU A 19 -7.91 2.68 19.43
C LEU A 19 -8.26 1.19 19.48
N GLN A 20 -8.59 0.66 20.66
CA GLN A 20 -9.03 -0.74 20.81
C GLN A 20 -10.37 -1.00 20.11
N GLU A 21 -11.29 -0.04 20.14
CA GLU A 21 -12.55 -0.12 19.41
C GLU A 21 -12.32 -0.04 17.89
N ALA A 22 -11.43 0.85 17.44
CA ALA A 22 -11.06 0.93 16.03
C ALA A 22 -10.43 -0.37 15.52
N GLN A 23 -9.58 -1.03 16.31
CA GLN A 23 -9.01 -2.35 15.97
C GLN A 23 -10.09 -3.40 15.74
N LYS A 24 -11.11 -3.47 16.60
CA LYS A 24 -12.20 -4.43 16.45
C LYS A 24 -13.02 -4.16 15.18
N LEU A 25 -13.22 -2.89 14.83
CA LEU A 25 -13.94 -2.51 13.61
C LEU A 25 -13.13 -2.87 12.36
N VAL A 26 -11.83 -2.63 12.36
CA VAL A 26 -10.90 -3.04 11.29
C VAL A 26 -10.96 -4.56 11.07
N LEU A 27 -10.89 -5.36 12.14
CA LEU A 27 -10.98 -6.83 12.05
C LEU A 27 -12.33 -7.34 11.55
N GLY A 28 -13.37 -6.51 11.61
CA GLY A 28 -14.71 -6.81 11.09
C GLY A 28 -14.95 -6.34 9.65
N LEU A 29 -13.98 -5.67 9.01
CA LEU A 29 -14.10 -5.25 7.62
C LEU A 29 -13.99 -6.46 6.67
N PRO A 30 -14.62 -6.42 5.48
CA PRO A 30 -14.48 -7.48 4.48
C PRO A 30 -13.01 -7.60 4.03
N ASP A 31 -12.50 -8.84 3.99
CA ASP A 31 -11.15 -9.17 3.52
C ASP A 31 -10.86 -8.51 2.15
N GLY A 32 -9.67 -7.93 2.03
CA GLY A 32 -9.22 -7.24 0.81
C GLY A 32 -9.75 -5.80 0.62
N SER A 33 -10.50 -5.25 1.58
CA SER A 33 -10.88 -3.83 1.54
C SER A 33 -9.69 -2.94 1.90
N PRO A 34 -9.20 -2.07 1.00
CA PRO A 34 -8.09 -1.17 1.34
C PRO A 34 -8.55 -0.20 2.43
N SER A 35 -7.90 -0.25 3.59
CA SER A 35 -8.19 0.71 4.65
C SER A 35 -6.95 1.12 5.43
N PHE A 36 -7.03 2.28 6.08
CA PHE A 36 -6.04 2.73 7.05
C PHE A 36 -6.72 3.45 8.21
N THR A 37 -6.04 3.49 9.35
CA THR A 37 -6.54 4.10 10.59
C THR A 37 -5.67 5.30 10.94
N LYS A 38 -6.29 6.37 11.43
CA LYS A 38 -5.59 7.59 11.80
C LYS A 38 -6.08 8.12 13.14
N LEU A 39 -5.15 8.29 14.09
CA LEU A 39 -5.41 8.97 15.35
C LEU A 39 -5.33 10.49 15.14
N MET A 40 -6.37 11.21 15.56
CA MET A 40 -6.44 12.65 15.38
C MET A 40 -5.55 13.37 16.39
N LYS A 41 -4.53 14.06 15.88
CA LYS A 41 -3.67 14.99 16.63
C LYS A 41 -4.20 16.41 16.51
N SER A 42 -3.77 17.29 17.42
CA SER A 42 -4.17 18.71 17.43
C SER A 42 -3.89 19.43 16.10
N THR A 43 -2.78 19.09 15.43
CA THR A 43 -2.39 19.61 14.10
C THR A 43 -3.40 19.26 12.99
N HIS A 44 -4.09 18.13 13.13
CA HIS A 44 -5.11 17.66 12.18
C HIS A 44 -6.45 18.39 12.36
N VAL A 45 -6.82 18.75 13.58
CA VAL A 45 -8.20 19.19 13.92
C VAL A 45 -8.36 20.65 14.38
N SER A 46 -7.31 21.31 14.85
CA SER A 46 -7.38 22.69 15.36
C SER A 46 -6.24 23.59 14.90
N GLY A 47 -5.08 23.02 14.60
CA GLY A 47 -3.90 23.75 14.12
C GLY A 47 -3.90 24.04 12.63
N SER A 48 -3.03 23.33 11.89
CA SER A 48 -2.81 23.52 10.45
C SER A 48 -3.92 22.95 9.56
N PHE A 49 -4.79 22.07 10.09
CA PHE A 49 -5.79 21.31 9.32
C PHE A 49 -5.15 20.59 8.14
N TRP A 50 -4.07 19.89 8.44
CA TRP A 50 -3.30 19.11 7.51
C TRP A 50 -3.32 17.67 8.00
N LEU A 51 -3.84 16.74 7.20
CA LEU A 51 -3.88 15.33 7.59
C LEU A 51 -2.92 14.54 6.70
N SER A 52 -1.78 14.11 7.25
CA SER A 52 -0.91 13.17 6.55
C SER A 52 -1.54 11.77 6.55
N LEU A 53 -1.29 11.05 5.47
CA LEU A 53 -1.76 9.69 5.24
C LEU A 53 -0.56 8.75 5.16
N PRO A 54 -0.73 7.44 5.43
CA PRO A 54 0.36 6.49 5.30
C PRO A 54 0.88 6.45 3.87
N ALA A 55 2.20 6.64 3.68
CA ALA A 55 2.82 6.72 2.37
C ALA A 55 2.55 5.45 1.55
N ASN A 56 2.77 4.26 2.14
CA ASN A 56 2.54 2.97 1.48
C ASN A 56 1.08 2.82 1.02
N PHE A 57 0.11 3.28 1.82
CA PHE A 57 -1.30 3.26 1.44
C PHE A 57 -1.56 4.20 0.26
N CYS A 58 -1.00 5.41 0.31
CA CYS A 58 -1.14 6.40 -0.75
C CYS A 58 -0.52 5.94 -2.07
N GLU A 59 0.67 5.35 -2.01
CA GLU A 59 1.38 4.86 -3.17
C GLU A 59 0.64 3.69 -3.84
N ARG A 60 -0.01 2.85 -3.04
CA ARG A 60 -0.75 1.68 -3.51
C ARG A 60 -2.16 2.01 -4.01
N TYR A 61 -2.88 2.91 -3.34
CA TYR A 61 -4.32 3.09 -3.54
C TYR A 61 -4.75 4.50 -4.00
N LEU A 62 -3.88 5.51 -3.96
CA LEU A 62 -4.20 6.88 -4.36
C LEU A 62 -3.43 7.29 -5.63
N SER A 63 -3.95 8.30 -6.33
CA SER A 63 -3.33 8.77 -7.58
C SER A 63 -2.05 9.57 -7.32
N LYS A 64 -1.21 9.68 -8.36
CA LYS A 64 0.06 10.42 -8.30
C LYS A 64 -0.07 11.91 -8.66
N CYS A 65 -1.30 12.44 -8.72
CA CYS A 65 -1.55 13.87 -8.91
C CYS A 65 -2.48 14.44 -7.84
N ASP A 66 -2.33 15.73 -7.57
CA ASP A 66 -3.20 16.43 -6.64
C ASP A 66 -4.64 16.38 -7.19
N GLN A 67 -5.56 15.89 -6.39
CA GLN A 67 -6.92 15.60 -6.85
C GLN A 67 -7.96 15.78 -5.76
N LYS A 68 -9.22 15.82 -6.18
CA LYS A 68 -10.36 15.83 -5.26
C LYS A 68 -10.74 14.40 -4.90
N ILE A 69 -10.94 14.16 -3.60
CA ILE A 69 -11.38 12.89 -3.03
C ILE A 69 -12.63 13.15 -2.22
N ASP A 70 -13.60 12.25 -2.33
CA ASP A 70 -14.84 12.32 -1.58
C ASP A 70 -14.73 11.45 -0.31
N LEU A 71 -14.99 12.06 0.84
CA LEU A 71 -15.13 11.38 2.13
C LEU A 71 -16.62 11.18 2.40
N GLU A 72 -17.08 9.93 2.38
CA GLU A 72 -18.43 9.53 2.76
C GLU A 72 -18.49 9.17 4.24
N ASP A 73 -19.38 9.80 4.99
CA ASP A 73 -19.60 9.48 6.39
C ASP A 73 -20.54 8.26 6.59
N GLU A 74 -20.79 7.90 7.85
CA GLU A 74 -21.68 6.79 8.20
C GLU A 74 -23.15 7.00 7.79
N ALA A 75 -23.56 8.25 7.57
CA ALA A 75 -24.90 8.61 7.12
C ALA A 75 -25.01 8.69 5.58
N GLY A 76 -23.91 8.49 4.85
CA GLY A 76 -23.84 8.55 3.39
C GLY A 76 -23.66 9.97 2.83
N GLN A 77 -23.39 10.97 3.67
CA GLN A 77 -23.08 12.33 3.23
C GLN A 77 -21.63 12.38 2.75
N THR A 78 -21.41 13.11 1.65
CA THR A 78 -20.10 13.20 1.00
C THR A 78 -19.48 14.58 1.16
N TYR A 79 -18.19 14.60 1.48
CA TYR A 79 -17.39 15.80 1.71
C TYR A 79 -16.13 15.76 0.86
N GLN A 80 -15.96 16.76 0.01
CA GLN A 80 -14.83 16.79 -0.91
C GLN A 80 -13.59 17.39 -0.25
N VAL A 81 -12.46 16.67 -0.31
CA VAL A 81 -11.14 17.11 0.14
C VAL A 81 -10.13 17.12 -1.02
N THR A 82 -9.11 17.98 -0.93
CA THR A 82 -7.96 17.99 -1.83
C THR A 82 -6.88 17.09 -1.25
N TYR A 83 -6.53 16.04 -1.97
CA TYR A 83 -5.35 15.24 -1.72
C TYR A 83 -4.14 15.85 -2.44
N LEU A 84 -3.03 16.00 -1.72
CA LEU A 84 -1.75 16.48 -2.23
C LEU A 84 -0.78 15.33 -2.29
N THR A 85 -0.39 14.91 -3.50
CA THR A 85 0.42 13.72 -3.71
C THR A 85 1.82 13.88 -3.12
N LYS A 86 2.45 15.05 -3.32
CA LYS A 86 3.84 15.29 -2.88
C LYS A 86 4.04 15.14 -1.37
N ASN A 87 2.97 15.30 -0.61
CA ASN A 87 2.99 15.32 0.85
C ASN A 87 2.15 14.21 1.46
N HIS A 88 1.54 13.35 0.63
CA HIS A 88 0.58 12.33 1.03
C HIS A 88 -0.43 12.86 2.05
N ALA A 89 -1.14 13.95 1.71
CA ALA A 89 -1.95 14.64 2.71
C ALA A 89 -3.27 15.19 2.19
N PHE A 90 -4.29 15.21 3.04
CA PHE A 90 -5.50 15.99 2.82
C PHE A 90 -5.31 17.43 3.29
N SER A 91 -5.73 18.36 2.44
CA SER A 91 -5.59 19.80 2.65
C SER A 91 -6.93 20.53 2.48
N GLY A 92 -7.17 21.21 1.36
CA GLY A 92 -8.40 21.96 1.10
C GLY A 92 -9.64 21.09 1.31
N GLY A 93 -10.65 21.59 2.05
CA GLY A 93 -11.86 20.82 2.38
C GLY A 93 -11.75 19.98 3.67
N TRP A 94 -10.54 19.61 4.11
CA TRP A 94 -10.34 18.83 5.35
C TRP A 94 -10.89 19.57 6.58
N ARG A 95 -10.60 20.86 6.72
CA ARG A 95 -11.18 21.71 7.77
C ARG A 95 -12.72 21.67 7.79
N GLY A 96 -13.34 21.63 6.62
CA GLY A 96 -14.80 21.55 6.50
C GLY A 96 -15.34 20.23 7.06
N PHE A 97 -14.68 19.11 6.74
CA PHE A 97 -14.98 17.80 7.29
C PHE A 97 -14.82 17.77 8.82
N VAL A 98 -13.69 18.27 9.34
CA VAL A 98 -13.43 18.37 10.78
C VAL A 98 -14.54 19.13 11.51
N GLN A 99 -14.98 20.27 10.96
CA GLN A 99 -16.04 21.08 11.57
C GLN A 99 -17.41 20.42 11.49
N ALA A 100 -17.75 19.81 10.35
CA ALA A 100 -19.01 19.11 10.16
C ALA A 100 -19.18 17.95 11.16
N HIS A 101 -18.09 17.22 11.42
CA HIS A 101 -18.10 16.07 12.33
C HIS A 101 -17.61 16.41 13.74
N LYS A 102 -17.30 17.68 14.06
CA LYS A 102 -16.76 18.10 15.37
C LYS A 102 -15.61 17.20 15.84
N LEU A 103 -14.65 16.93 14.96
CA LEU A 103 -13.52 16.07 15.30
C LEU A 103 -12.62 16.73 16.34
N SER A 104 -12.13 15.97 17.31
CA SER A 104 -11.22 16.41 18.36
C SER A 104 -9.95 15.57 18.43
N LYS A 105 -8.93 16.06 19.14
CA LYS A 105 -7.73 15.27 19.47
C LYS A 105 -8.19 13.99 20.18
N GLY A 106 -7.62 12.85 19.81
CA GLY A 106 -7.97 11.55 20.38
C GLY A 106 -9.08 10.79 19.63
N ASP A 107 -9.82 11.43 18.72
CA ASP A 107 -10.71 10.71 17.80
C ASP A 107 -9.89 9.81 16.88
N VAL A 108 -10.44 8.65 16.53
CA VAL A 108 -9.81 7.70 15.61
C VAL A 108 -10.69 7.57 14.38
N LEU A 109 -10.10 7.78 13.20
CA LEU A 109 -10.78 7.63 11.92
C LEU A 109 -10.27 6.39 11.20
N ILE A 110 -11.19 5.60 10.67
CA ILE A 110 -10.88 4.50 9.76
C ILE A 110 -11.34 4.93 8.37
N PHE A 111 -10.39 5.00 7.44
CA PHE A 111 -10.64 5.32 6.04
C PHE A 111 -10.64 4.02 5.26
N GLN A 112 -11.81 3.61 4.77
CA GLN A 112 -11.97 2.46 3.88
C GLN A 112 -12.17 2.96 2.46
N GLN A 113 -11.29 2.58 1.53
CA GLN A 113 -11.47 2.91 0.14
C GLN A 113 -12.62 2.07 -0.43
N ILE A 114 -13.67 2.75 -0.89
CA ILE A 114 -14.84 2.09 -1.52
C ILE A 114 -14.87 2.33 -3.04
N MET A 115 -14.18 3.37 -3.53
CA MET A 115 -13.87 3.62 -4.94
C MET A 115 -12.53 4.36 -5.05
N PRO A 116 -11.87 4.42 -6.23
CA PRO A 116 -10.55 5.04 -6.37
C PRO A 116 -10.43 6.47 -5.81
N LEU A 117 -11.49 7.27 -5.91
CA LEU A 117 -11.55 8.66 -5.41
C LEU A 117 -12.53 8.85 -4.25
N LYS A 118 -12.92 7.77 -3.58
CA LYS A 118 -13.92 7.82 -2.51
C LYS A 118 -13.58 6.92 -1.34
N PHE A 119 -13.55 7.51 -0.15
CA PHE A 119 -13.37 6.81 1.11
C PHE A 119 -14.65 6.85 1.91
N LYS A 120 -15.02 5.71 2.48
CA LYS A 120 -15.93 5.66 3.60
C LYS A 120 -15.12 5.93 4.87
N VAL A 121 -15.60 6.84 5.70
CA VAL A 121 -14.95 7.24 6.96
C VAL A 121 -15.81 6.79 8.13
N ILE A 122 -15.24 5.94 8.97
CA ILE A 122 -15.83 5.50 10.24
C ILE A 122 -15.15 6.27 11.36
N ILE A 123 -15.92 6.87 12.27
CA ILE A 123 -15.40 7.77 13.29
C ILE A 123 -15.60 7.14 14.67
N VAL A 124 -14.51 6.73 15.31
CA VAL A 124 -14.52 6.27 16.71
C VAL A 124 -14.12 7.43 17.60
N ARG A 125 -14.99 7.78 18.55
CA ARG A 125 -14.77 8.96 19.41
C ARG A 125 -13.78 8.68 20.52
N GLY A 126 -12.80 9.57 20.65
CA GLY A 126 -11.89 9.59 21.78
C GLY A 126 -12.56 10.24 22.98
N ASN A 127 -12.41 9.63 24.15
CA ASN A 127 -12.52 10.39 25.39
C ASN A 127 -11.16 11.04 25.60
N ASP A 128 -11.07 12.37 25.54
CA ASP A 128 -10.63 13.16 26.69
C ASP A 128 -10.61 14.67 26.36
N HIS A 129 -11.41 15.38 27.16
CA HIS A 129 -11.31 16.82 27.40
C HIS A 129 -10.17 17.08 28.40
N GLU A 130 -8.90 16.84 28.08
CA GLU A 130 -7.81 17.29 28.95
C GLU A 130 -6.65 17.91 28.14
N GLU A 131 -6.51 19.23 28.30
CA GLU A 131 -5.32 19.99 27.96
C GLU A 131 -4.18 19.53 28.90
N ALA A 132 -3.36 18.59 28.44
CA ALA A 132 -2.04 18.34 29.02
C ALA A 132 -0.98 18.78 28.01
N GLU A 133 -0.29 19.87 28.34
CA GLU A 133 0.89 20.35 27.62
C GLU A 133 2.04 19.33 27.71
N GLY A 134 2.60 19.00 26.54
CA GLY A 134 4.01 18.67 26.38
C GLY A 134 4.45 17.24 26.69
N GLY A 135 4.53 16.41 25.64
CA GLY A 135 5.57 15.38 25.54
C GLY A 135 5.12 13.91 25.53
N GLU A 136 4.26 13.50 24.59
CA GLU A 136 4.02 12.07 24.30
C GLU A 136 3.77 11.81 22.79
N GLU A 137 4.37 12.58 21.87
CA GLU A 137 4.11 12.41 20.43
C GLU A 137 4.73 11.14 19.81
N GLU A 138 5.86 10.64 20.34
CA GLU A 138 6.57 9.48 19.77
C GLU A 138 5.86 8.14 20.01
N LYS A 139 5.13 7.98 21.13
CA LYS A 139 4.38 6.74 21.44
C LYS A 139 3.14 6.57 20.56
N ASP A 140 2.46 7.68 20.23
CA ASP A 140 1.28 7.67 19.37
C ASP A 140 1.63 7.26 17.92
N ASP A 141 2.83 7.61 17.45
CA ASP A 141 3.30 7.26 16.09
C ASP A 141 3.59 5.75 15.97
N GLU A 142 4.18 5.11 16.98
CA GLU A 142 4.41 3.66 17.02
C GLU A 142 3.09 2.86 17.05
N GLU A 143 2.08 3.31 17.82
CA GLU A 143 0.76 2.67 17.85
C GLU A 143 -0.02 2.89 16.53
N GLU A 144 0.09 4.06 15.91
CA GLU A 144 -0.49 4.35 14.58
C GLU A 144 0.15 3.47 13.49
N GLU A 145 1.48 3.31 13.52
CA GLU A 145 2.22 2.48 12.57
C GLU A 145 1.87 0.99 12.76
N ALA A 146 1.77 0.50 14.00
CA ALA A 146 1.32 -0.86 14.30
C ALA A 146 -0.11 -1.14 13.78
N LEU A 147 -1.03 -0.18 13.91
CA LEU A 147 -2.39 -0.28 13.36
C LEU A 147 -2.41 -0.28 11.83
N THR A 148 -1.58 0.56 11.22
CA THR A 148 -1.44 0.61 9.76
C THR A 148 -0.86 -0.70 9.22
N LEU A 149 0.10 -1.30 9.93
CA LEU A 149 0.65 -2.61 9.58
C LEU A 149 -0.37 -3.75 9.78
N LEU A 150 -1.22 -3.69 10.80
CA LEU A 150 -2.34 -4.63 10.95
C LEU A 150 -3.32 -4.53 9.77
N ASN A 151 -3.68 -3.30 9.35
CA ASN A 151 -4.51 -3.05 8.17
C ASN A 151 -3.91 -3.63 6.88
N LEU A 152 -2.58 -3.55 6.72
CA LEU A 152 -1.86 -4.11 5.58
C LEU A 152 -1.74 -5.65 5.66
N SER A 153 -1.51 -6.22 6.84
CA SER A 153 -1.35 -7.67 7.04
C SER A 153 -2.63 -8.48 6.77
N SER A 154 -3.82 -7.91 7.01
CA SER A 154 -5.10 -8.54 6.65
C SER A 154 -5.34 -8.58 5.13
N SER A 155 -4.54 -7.86 4.33
CA SER A 155 -4.63 -7.81 2.87
C SER A 155 -3.60 -8.70 2.15
N GLU A 156 -2.69 -9.37 2.86
CA GLU A 156 -1.53 -10.08 2.28
C GLU A 156 -1.72 -11.59 2.01
N GLN A 157 -2.92 -12.14 2.16
CA GLN A 157 -3.19 -13.51 1.66
C GLN A 157 -3.65 -13.49 0.20
N GLY A 158 -2.68 -13.25 -0.71
CA GLY A 158 -2.77 -13.67 -2.10
C GLY A 158 -2.30 -12.67 -3.16
N LEU A 159 -1.09 -12.91 -3.70
CA LEU A 159 -0.72 -12.73 -5.11
C LEU A 159 -0.79 -11.33 -5.78
N GLU A 160 -0.07 -10.30 -5.33
CA GLU A 160 0.01 -9.05 -6.14
C GLU A 160 1.36 -8.30 -6.02
N GLU A 161 2.49 -8.91 -6.42
CA GLU A 161 3.74 -8.16 -6.67
C GLU A 161 3.88 -7.67 -8.13
N GLU A 162 2.91 -7.95 -9.02
CA GLU A 162 3.03 -7.63 -10.46
C GLU A 162 2.18 -6.43 -10.93
N GLU A 163 1.25 -5.91 -10.11
CA GLU A 163 0.35 -4.82 -10.53
C GLU A 163 0.96 -3.41 -10.30
N GLU A 164 1.85 -3.27 -9.31
CA GLU A 164 2.35 -1.99 -8.80
C GLU A 164 3.34 -1.28 -9.75
N ALA A 165 4.11 -2.02 -10.55
CA ALA A 165 5.04 -1.44 -11.53
C ALA A 165 4.33 -0.86 -12.77
N ALA A 166 3.11 -1.31 -13.09
CA ALA A 166 2.42 -0.94 -14.33
C ALA A 166 1.68 0.41 -14.24
N ALA A 167 1.33 0.87 -13.04
CA ALA A 167 0.58 2.13 -12.84
C ALA A 167 1.47 3.39 -12.87
N ALA A 168 2.80 3.25 -12.86
CA ALA A 168 3.73 4.38 -12.78
C ALA A 168 4.01 5.11 -14.12
N VAL A 169 3.47 4.65 -15.26
CA VAL A 169 3.77 5.23 -16.57
C VAL A 169 2.50 5.46 -17.39
N THR A 170 1.83 6.58 -17.15
CA THR A 170 1.25 7.51 -18.15
C THR A 170 0.51 8.63 -17.42
N VAL A 171 1.23 9.72 -17.10
CA VAL A 171 0.59 11.01 -16.87
C VAL A 171 0.50 11.69 -18.24
N VAL A 172 -0.68 11.66 -18.84
CA VAL A 172 -0.99 12.51 -20.00
C VAL A 172 -2.17 13.38 -19.59
N ASP A 173 -1.94 14.68 -19.50
CA ASP A 173 -2.99 15.70 -19.48
C ASP A 173 -3.86 15.47 -20.72
N SER A 174 -4.96 14.75 -20.53
CA SER A 174 -5.75 14.19 -21.62
C SER A 174 -6.78 15.24 -22.02
N SER A 175 -6.53 15.94 -23.12
CA SER A 175 -7.53 16.79 -23.80
C SER A 175 -8.78 15.99 -24.23
N LEU A 176 -8.71 14.66 -24.25
CA LEU A 176 -9.85 13.77 -24.43
C LEU A 176 -10.75 13.77 -23.18
N ASN A 177 -11.76 14.65 -23.17
CA ASN A 177 -12.84 14.63 -22.18
C ASN A 177 -13.73 13.38 -22.36
N LEU A 178 -14.13 12.77 -21.26
CA LEU A 178 -15.10 11.68 -21.16
C LEU A 178 -16.35 11.91 -22.03
N GLU A 179 -16.90 13.11 -22.06
CA GLU A 179 -18.08 13.44 -22.89
C GLU A 179 -17.82 13.19 -24.38
N LYS A 180 -16.64 13.58 -24.89
CA LYS A 180 -16.27 13.38 -26.30
C LYS A 180 -16.15 11.89 -26.64
N PHE A 181 -15.60 11.10 -25.72
CA PHE A 181 -15.50 9.64 -25.86
C PHE A 181 -16.88 8.97 -25.85
N GLN A 182 -17.75 9.37 -24.90
CA GLN A 182 -19.10 8.82 -24.81
C GLN A 182 -19.94 9.17 -26.05
N THR A 183 -19.83 10.41 -26.54
CA THR A 183 -20.53 10.85 -27.76
C THR A 183 -20.10 10.03 -28.97
N ASP A 184 -18.79 9.86 -29.23
CA ASP A 184 -18.30 9.11 -30.40
C ASP A 184 -18.75 7.63 -30.38
N LEU A 185 -18.70 6.98 -29.21
CA LEU A 185 -19.18 5.60 -29.06
C LEU A 185 -20.71 5.47 -29.21
N ARG A 186 -21.47 6.49 -28.81
CA ARG A 186 -22.93 6.53 -29.00
C ARG A 186 -23.28 6.80 -30.46
N GLU A 187 -22.54 7.67 -31.15
CA GLU A 187 -22.70 7.90 -32.60
C GLU A 187 -22.43 6.64 -33.42
N CYS A 188 -21.55 5.76 -32.95
CA CYS A 188 -21.29 4.47 -33.59
C CYS A 188 -22.21 3.32 -33.11
N ASP A 189 -23.24 3.58 -32.29
CA ASP A 189 -24.11 2.56 -31.65
C ASP A 189 -23.32 1.45 -30.88
N VAL A 190 -22.10 1.75 -30.44
CA VAL A 190 -21.22 0.80 -29.72
C VAL A 190 -21.39 0.90 -28.21
N TYR A 191 -21.71 2.08 -27.70
CA TYR A 191 -21.71 2.39 -26.27
C TYR A 191 -22.51 1.38 -25.43
N ASP A 192 -23.73 1.06 -25.84
CA ASP A 192 -24.61 0.13 -25.11
C ASP A 192 -24.28 -1.35 -25.36
N LYS A 193 -23.42 -1.64 -26.36
CA LYS A 193 -22.98 -3.01 -26.68
C LYS A 193 -21.77 -3.45 -25.88
N LEU A 194 -21.05 -2.50 -25.29
CA LEU A 194 -19.88 -2.77 -24.45
C LEU A 194 -20.27 -2.70 -22.96
N PRO A 195 -19.98 -3.76 -22.18
CA PRO A 195 -20.04 -3.72 -20.73
C PRO A 195 -19.29 -2.52 -20.16
N GLU A 196 -19.81 -1.96 -19.06
CA GLU A 196 -19.25 -0.75 -18.42
C GLU A 196 -17.75 -0.89 -18.10
N HIS A 197 -17.33 -2.02 -17.53
CA HIS A 197 -15.93 -2.26 -17.22
C HIS A 197 -15.02 -2.24 -18.47
N LEU A 198 -15.48 -2.70 -19.63
CA LEU A 198 -14.72 -2.63 -20.87
C LEU A 198 -14.67 -1.19 -21.40
N ARG A 199 -15.75 -0.42 -21.24
CA ARG A 199 -15.75 1.01 -21.62
C ARG A 199 -14.76 1.81 -20.79
N ILE A 200 -14.69 1.56 -19.49
CA ILE A 200 -13.71 2.20 -18.58
C ILE A 200 -12.29 1.85 -19.01
N LYS A 201 -11.99 0.55 -19.17
CA LYS A 201 -10.66 0.07 -19.59
C LYS A 201 -10.24 0.61 -20.96
N TYR A 202 -11.16 0.68 -21.90
CA TYR A 202 -10.89 1.23 -23.22
C TYR A 202 -10.70 2.74 -23.19
N TYR A 203 -11.46 3.45 -22.37
CA TYR A 203 -11.29 4.89 -22.15
C TYR A 203 -9.91 5.18 -21.57
N GLU A 204 -9.46 4.44 -20.55
CA GLU A 204 -8.09 4.55 -20.00
C GLU A 204 -7.03 4.39 -21.09
N LEU A 205 -7.21 3.39 -21.97
CA LEU A 205 -6.29 3.16 -23.07
C LEU A 205 -6.28 4.32 -24.07
N CYS A 206 -7.44 4.90 -24.40
CA CYS A 206 -7.54 6.10 -25.25
C CYS A 206 -6.88 7.32 -24.60
N CYS A 207 -7.06 7.52 -23.29
CA CYS A 207 -6.42 8.58 -22.52
C CYS A 207 -4.89 8.47 -22.53
N SER A 208 -4.34 7.24 -22.44
CA SER A 208 -2.90 7.02 -22.49
C SER A 208 -2.23 7.55 -23.77
N GLN A 209 -3.00 7.67 -24.85
CA GLN A 209 -2.55 8.20 -26.14
C GLN A 209 -3.20 9.54 -26.48
N ASN A 210 -4.04 10.09 -25.60
CA ASN A 210 -4.86 11.29 -25.81
C ASN A 210 -5.60 11.30 -27.18
N LYS A 211 -6.09 10.15 -27.63
CA LYS A 211 -6.78 9.99 -28.93
C LYS A 211 -7.79 8.84 -28.88
N LEU A 212 -8.82 8.91 -29.75
CA LEU A 212 -9.76 7.80 -29.93
C LEU A 212 -9.11 6.73 -30.81
N LEU A 213 -8.82 5.56 -30.25
CA LEU A 213 -8.06 4.53 -30.98
C LEU A 213 -8.82 3.91 -32.16
N HIS A 214 -10.13 4.11 -32.20
CA HIS A 214 -11.06 3.60 -33.22
C HIS A 214 -11.44 4.66 -34.26
N GLN A 215 -10.82 5.84 -34.23
CA GLN A 215 -11.18 6.97 -35.12
C GLN A 215 -11.14 6.58 -36.60
N TYR A 216 -10.14 5.78 -36.99
CA TYR A 216 -9.89 5.34 -38.37
C TYR A 216 -10.31 3.88 -38.63
N LEU A 217 -11.10 3.27 -37.73
CA LEU A 217 -11.56 1.91 -37.88
C LEU A 217 -12.42 1.77 -39.14
N LYS A 218 -11.99 0.90 -40.06
CA LYS A 218 -12.73 0.58 -41.29
C LYS A 218 -13.98 -0.23 -40.94
N GLY A 219 -15.15 0.18 -41.43
CA GLY A 219 -16.40 -0.54 -41.16
C GLY A 219 -17.04 -0.23 -39.82
N LYS A 220 -16.69 0.91 -39.19
CA LYS A 220 -17.18 1.29 -37.84
C LYS A 220 -18.69 1.51 -37.76
N GLU A 221 -19.36 1.70 -38.89
CA GLU A 221 -20.81 1.74 -39.03
C GLU A 221 -21.49 0.42 -38.61
N ASN A 222 -20.78 -0.71 -38.66
CA ASN A 222 -21.24 -1.95 -38.07
C ASN A 222 -20.87 -1.98 -36.58
N SER A 223 -21.83 -1.60 -35.75
CA SER A 223 -21.64 -1.50 -34.30
C SER A 223 -21.28 -2.82 -33.59
N ILE A 224 -21.68 -3.98 -34.12
CA ILE A 224 -21.26 -5.28 -33.57
C ILE A 224 -19.77 -5.51 -33.84
N TYR A 225 -19.35 -5.23 -35.07
CA TYR A 225 -17.95 -5.34 -35.50
C TYR A 225 -17.06 -4.35 -34.73
N ALA A 226 -17.47 -3.08 -34.63
CA ALA A 226 -16.73 -2.06 -33.89
C ALA A 226 -16.60 -2.39 -32.40
N ALA A 227 -17.68 -2.87 -31.76
CA ALA A 227 -17.63 -3.36 -30.38
C ALA A 227 -16.64 -4.53 -30.23
N GLY A 228 -16.63 -5.48 -31.17
CA GLY A 228 -15.69 -6.59 -31.18
C GLY A 228 -14.22 -6.13 -31.29
N MET A 229 -13.93 -5.16 -32.15
CA MET A 229 -12.58 -4.60 -32.32
C MET A 229 -12.10 -3.88 -31.06
N ILE A 230 -12.97 -3.06 -30.46
CA ILE A 230 -12.66 -2.34 -29.22
C ILE A 230 -12.42 -3.32 -28.07
N ALA A 231 -13.28 -4.33 -27.90
CA ALA A 231 -13.13 -5.34 -26.88
C ALA A 231 -11.83 -6.15 -27.08
N GLY A 232 -11.52 -6.54 -28.33
CA GLY A 232 -10.31 -7.29 -28.67
C GLY A 232 -9.02 -6.53 -28.34
N VAL A 233 -8.91 -5.27 -28.79
CA VAL A 233 -7.75 -4.42 -28.49
C VAL A 233 -7.61 -4.21 -26.98
N THR A 234 -8.72 -3.97 -26.28
CA THR A 234 -8.71 -3.81 -24.82
C THR A 234 -8.22 -5.09 -24.13
N ALA A 235 -8.73 -6.27 -24.52
CA ALA A 235 -8.33 -7.54 -23.91
C ALA A 235 -6.83 -7.85 -24.11
N VAL A 236 -6.31 -7.65 -25.33
CA VAL A 236 -4.88 -7.86 -25.62
C VAL A 236 -4.02 -6.86 -24.85
N SER A 237 -4.39 -5.58 -24.86
CA SER A 237 -3.67 -4.53 -24.13
C SER A 237 -3.54 -4.85 -22.63
N TYR A 238 -4.63 -5.28 -21.98
CA TYR A 238 -4.59 -5.61 -20.56
C TYR A 238 -3.85 -6.92 -20.30
N SER A 239 -3.91 -7.89 -21.21
CA SER A 239 -3.11 -9.12 -21.10
C SER A 239 -1.60 -8.83 -21.19
N ILE A 240 -1.20 -7.88 -22.04
CA ILE A 240 0.19 -7.39 -22.11
C ILE A 240 0.55 -6.63 -20.83
N ARG A 241 -0.37 -5.80 -20.32
CA ARG A 241 -0.15 -5.06 -19.06
C ARG A 241 0.02 -5.97 -17.85
N SER A 242 -0.70 -7.08 -17.80
CA SER A 242 -0.58 -8.12 -16.76
C SER A 242 0.45 -9.19 -17.09
N SER A 243 1.27 -9.02 -18.14
CA SER A 243 2.31 -9.98 -18.47
C SER A 243 3.55 -9.77 -17.61
N ASN A 244 4.28 -10.85 -17.39
CA ASN A 244 5.46 -10.88 -16.53
C ASN A 244 6.65 -11.62 -17.17
N LEU A 245 7.77 -11.69 -16.44
CA LEU A 245 9.00 -12.33 -16.92
C LEU A 245 8.88 -13.84 -17.16
N SER A 246 7.84 -14.48 -16.64
CA SER A 246 7.52 -15.90 -16.87
C SER A 246 6.60 -16.10 -18.08
N THR A 247 6.14 -15.01 -18.70
CA THR A 247 5.24 -15.08 -19.86
C THR A 247 6.01 -15.68 -21.06
N PRO A 248 5.50 -16.77 -21.67
CA PRO A 248 6.15 -17.42 -22.79
C PRO A 248 6.34 -16.49 -24.01
N LEU A 249 7.50 -16.60 -24.67
CA LEU A 249 7.89 -15.74 -25.81
C LEU A 249 6.98 -15.91 -27.04
N ASP A 250 6.47 -17.12 -27.26
CA ASP A 250 5.45 -17.43 -28.27
C ASP A 250 4.14 -16.70 -28.01
N ARG A 251 3.71 -16.59 -26.76
CA ARG A 251 2.53 -15.81 -26.37
C ARG A 251 2.68 -14.32 -26.69
N LEU A 252 3.87 -13.76 -26.45
CA LEU A 252 4.17 -12.38 -26.84
C LEU A 252 4.08 -12.20 -28.37
N LYS A 253 4.58 -13.17 -29.16
CA LYS A 253 4.46 -13.14 -30.62
C LYS A 253 3.02 -13.25 -31.11
N ASP A 254 2.19 -14.03 -30.44
CA ASP A 254 0.77 -14.16 -30.80
C ASP A 254 -0.01 -12.87 -30.54
N TRP A 255 0.28 -12.17 -29.43
CA TRP A 255 -0.28 -10.84 -29.19
C TRP A 255 0.16 -9.81 -30.23
N ASP A 256 1.42 -9.84 -30.66
CA ASP A 256 1.90 -8.91 -31.72
C ASP A 256 1.15 -9.15 -33.03
N ARG A 257 0.94 -10.42 -33.42
CA ARG A 257 0.17 -10.77 -34.62
C ARG A 257 -1.30 -10.32 -34.53
N GLN A 258 -1.90 -10.39 -33.34
CA GLN A 258 -3.27 -9.87 -33.14
C GLN A 258 -3.31 -8.34 -33.28
N LEU A 259 -2.36 -7.63 -32.67
CA LEU A 259 -2.25 -6.18 -32.78
C LEU A 259 -1.98 -5.73 -34.22
N GLU A 260 -1.12 -6.44 -34.94
CA GLU A 260 -0.90 -6.22 -36.37
C GLU A 260 -2.21 -6.36 -37.17
N GLY A 261 -3.03 -7.35 -36.86
CA GLY A 261 -4.36 -7.49 -37.45
C GLY A 261 -5.28 -6.29 -37.18
N PHE A 262 -5.34 -5.83 -35.92
CA PHE A 262 -6.12 -4.64 -35.55
C PHE A 262 -5.62 -3.36 -36.25
N GLU A 263 -4.31 -3.21 -36.38
CA GLU A 263 -3.67 -2.07 -37.06
C GLU A 263 -4.06 -2.00 -38.54
N HIS A 264 -4.02 -3.13 -39.26
CA HIS A 264 -4.46 -3.19 -40.66
C HIS A 264 -5.93 -2.81 -40.87
N LEU A 265 -6.77 -3.04 -39.85
CA LEU A 265 -8.18 -2.68 -39.84
C LEU A 265 -8.42 -1.21 -39.45
N GLY A 266 -7.38 -0.46 -39.10
CA GLY A 266 -7.43 0.97 -38.81
C GLY A 266 -7.53 1.31 -37.32
N MET A 267 -7.23 0.36 -36.43
CA MET A 267 -7.07 0.66 -35.01
C MET A 267 -5.68 1.23 -34.74
N GLU A 268 -5.62 2.31 -33.96
CA GLU A 268 -4.37 2.93 -33.54
C GLU A 268 -3.73 2.13 -32.40
N VAL A 269 -2.96 1.08 -32.72
CA VAL A 269 -2.36 0.16 -31.72
C VAL A 269 -0.83 0.03 -31.81
N SER A 270 -0.19 0.80 -32.67
CA SER A 270 1.28 0.80 -32.87
C SER A 270 2.06 0.97 -31.55
N PHE A 271 1.61 1.88 -30.69
CA PHE A 271 2.22 2.11 -29.38
C PHE A 271 2.21 0.87 -28.45
N ILE A 272 1.20 0.00 -28.61
CA ILE A 272 1.10 -1.27 -27.85
C ILE A 272 2.11 -2.26 -28.42
N ARG A 273 2.25 -2.33 -29.74
CA ARG A 273 3.26 -3.18 -30.41
C ARG A 273 4.67 -2.76 -30.04
N ASP A 274 4.96 -1.46 -30.02
CA ASP A 274 6.25 -0.92 -29.57
C ASP A 274 6.57 -1.35 -28.13
N ARG A 275 5.58 -1.31 -27.23
CA ARG A 275 5.75 -1.80 -25.86
C ARG A 275 6.03 -3.30 -25.82
N LEU A 276 5.31 -4.08 -26.62
CA LEU A 276 5.47 -5.53 -26.70
C LEU A 276 6.85 -5.94 -27.22
N HIS A 277 7.39 -5.25 -28.22
CA HIS A 277 8.76 -5.46 -28.70
C HIS A 277 9.80 -5.16 -27.61
N ARG A 278 9.61 -4.08 -26.84
CA ARG A 278 10.48 -3.79 -25.68
C ARG A 278 10.43 -4.91 -24.64
N LEU A 279 9.24 -5.39 -24.28
CA LEU A 279 9.08 -6.52 -23.35
C LEU A 279 9.77 -7.78 -23.86
N THR A 280 9.64 -8.09 -25.16
CA THR A 280 10.31 -9.22 -25.81
C THR A 280 11.83 -9.10 -25.69
N SER A 281 12.40 -7.92 -25.95
CA SER A 281 13.84 -7.68 -25.83
C SER A 281 14.38 -7.82 -24.40
N LEU A 282 13.55 -7.49 -23.40
CA LEU A 282 13.89 -7.66 -21.98
C LEU A 282 13.80 -9.12 -21.55
N ALA A 283 12.85 -9.87 -22.11
CA ALA A 283 12.69 -11.30 -21.86
C ALA A 283 13.87 -12.11 -22.41
N ASP A 284 14.39 -11.75 -23.58
CA ASP A 284 15.48 -12.45 -24.29
C ASP A 284 16.90 -12.09 -23.78
N ASN A 285 17.05 -11.37 -22.66
CA ASN A 285 18.36 -10.90 -22.19
C ASN A 285 19.23 -12.03 -21.60
N PRO A 286 20.39 -12.38 -22.22
CA PRO A 286 21.23 -13.50 -21.80
C PRO A 286 21.97 -13.27 -20.48
N ASN A 287 22.18 -12.02 -20.06
CA ASN A 287 22.90 -11.71 -18.80
C ASN A 287 22.04 -11.95 -17.54
N ARG A 288 20.76 -12.32 -17.71
CA ARG A 288 19.80 -12.44 -16.62
C ARG A 288 19.96 -13.72 -15.82
N GLU A 289 20.26 -14.84 -16.48
CA GLU A 289 20.58 -16.10 -15.80
C GLU A 289 21.84 -15.93 -14.94
N GLU A 290 22.84 -15.20 -15.45
CA GLU A 290 24.06 -14.91 -14.70
C GLU A 290 23.78 -14.09 -13.43
N GLY A 291 22.94 -13.04 -13.52
CA GLY A 291 22.53 -12.25 -12.36
C GLY A 291 21.75 -13.04 -11.32
N SER A 292 20.80 -13.87 -11.74
CA SER A 292 20.01 -14.73 -10.84
C SER A 292 20.87 -15.76 -10.12
N THR A 293 21.88 -16.31 -10.81
CA THR A 293 22.81 -17.29 -10.24
C THR A 293 23.69 -16.63 -9.17
N ARG A 294 24.25 -15.44 -9.46
CA ARG A 294 25.06 -14.67 -8.50
C ARG A 294 24.27 -14.29 -7.23
N ILE A 295 23.00 -13.92 -7.36
CA ILE A 295 22.13 -13.62 -6.20
C ILE A 295 21.95 -14.89 -5.35
N ARG A 296 21.70 -16.04 -5.98
CA ARG A 296 21.53 -17.32 -5.27
C ARG A 296 22.80 -17.73 -4.53
N GLU A 297 23.97 -17.57 -5.16
CA GLU A 297 25.27 -17.81 -4.54
C GLU A 297 25.48 -16.91 -3.32
N ALA A 298 25.22 -15.59 -3.45
CA ALA A 298 25.35 -14.65 -2.35
C ALA A 298 24.42 -14.96 -1.16
N ILE A 299 23.18 -15.41 -1.43
CA ILE A 299 22.26 -15.86 -0.38
C ILE A 299 22.81 -17.10 0.34
N SER A 300 23.31 -18.08 -0.41
CA SER A 300 23.91 -19.28 0.17
C SER A 300 25.14 -18.95 1.03
N GLU A 301 25.98 -18.00 0.59
CA GLU A 301 27.14 -17.55 1.36
C GLU A 301 26.72 -16.84 2.66
N ARG A 302 25.69 -15.98 2.58
CA ARG A 302 25.13 -15.29 3.75
C ARG A 302 24.62 -16.28 4.80
N ASP A 303 23.87 -17.30 4.39
CA ASP A 303 23.28 -18.26 5.32
C ASP A 303 24.37 -19.07 6.06
N ILE A 304 25.47 -19.41 5.37
CA ILE A 304 26.65 -20.03 6.00
C ILE A 304 27.28 -19.11 7.07
N VAL A 305 27.33 -17.80 6.82
CA VAL A 305 27.86 -16.83 7.79
C VAL A 305 26.93 -16.69 9.00
N ILE A 306 25.62 -16.69 8.78
CA ILE A 306 24.62 -16.65 9.86
C ILE A 306 24.80 -17.85 10.80
N ASP A 307 24.94 -19.06 10.26
CA ASP A 307 25.16 -20.28 11.06
C ASP A 307 26.43 -20.16 11.92
N LYS A 308 27.53 -19.63 11.36
CA LYS A 308 28.77 -19.39 12.11
C LYS A 308 28.60 -18.37 13.23
N VAL A 309 27.82 -17.31 13.01
CA VAL A 309 27.52 -16.31 14.05
C VAL A 309 26.71 -16.93 15.18
N VAL A 310 25.75 -17.80 14.87
CA VAL A 310 24.98 -18.54 15.87
C VAL A 310 25.88 -19.42 16.74
N GLU A 311 26.82 -20.16 16.14
CA GLU A 311 27.79 -20.96 16.89
C GLU A 311 28.71 -20.10 17.77
N MET A 312 29.16 -18.95 17.27
CA MET A 312 29.96 -18.01 18.05
C MET A 312 29.19 -17.44 19.25
N ASN A 313 27.89 -17.15 19.09
CA ASN A 313 27.04 -16.68 20.19
C ASN A 313 26.88 -17.74 21.29
N LYS A 314 26.75 -19.03 20.93
CA LYS A 314 26.74 -20.12 21.92
C LYS A 314 28.05 -20.17 22.71
N ALA A 315 29.19 -19.93 22.05
CA ALA A 315 30.49 -19.88 22.72
C ALA A 315 30.59 -18.69 23.70
N ILE A 316 30.10 -17.51 23.29
CA ILE A 316 30.02 -16.32 24.14
C ILE A 316 29.18 -16.60 25.40
N ASP A 317 28.01 -17.23 25.25
CA ASP A 317 27.14 -17.58 26.37
C ASP A 317 27.81 -18.54 27.36
N SER A 318 28.60 -19.49 26.85
CA SER A 318 29.38 -20.42 27.68
C SER A 318 30.45 -19.69 28.48
N LEU A 319 31.20 -18.78 27.85
CA LEU A 319 32.22 -17.98 28.52
C LEU A 319 31.60 -17.05 29.57
N ASN A 320 30.46 -16.42 29.27
CA ASN A 320 29.74 -15.58 30.23
C ASN A 320 29.29 -16.36 31.47
N LYS A 321 28.81 -17.60 31.29
CA LYS A 321 28.48 -18.49 32.42
C LYS A 321 29.71 -18.80 33.27
N GLU A 322 30.85 -19.04 32.66
CA GLU A 322 32.08 -19.36 33.38
C GLU A 322 32.63 -18.14 34.14
N ILE A 323 32.63 -16.95 33.52
CA ILE A 323 32.99 -15.69 34.18
C ILE A 323 32.16 -15.50 35.45
N LYS A 324 30.84 -15.70 35.36
CA LYS A 324 29.95 -15.58 36.52
C LYS A 324 30.31 -16.57 37.64
N ARG A 325 30.58 -17.84 37.30
CA ARG A 325 31.01 -18.85 38.29
C ARG A 325 32.31 -18.46 39.00
N LEU A 326 33.27 -17.93 38.25
CA LEU A 326 34.55 -17.49 38.82
C LEU A 326 34.36 -16.29 39.76
N GLN A 327 33.51 -15.33 39.38
CA GLN A 327 33.15 -14.19 40.24
C GLN A 327 32.46 -14.62 41.54
N ASP A 328 31.49 -15.54 41.45
CA ASP A 328 30.77 -16.07 42.63
C ASP A 328 31.74 -16.81 43.57
N LYS A 329 32.67 -17.59 43.01
CA LYS A 329 33.71 -18.28 43.77
C LYS A 329 34.65 -17.28 44.47
N GLU A 330 35.15 -16.28 43.75
CA GLU A 330 36.01 -15.25 44.33
C GLU A 330 35.32 -14.51 45.48
N MET A 331 34.04 -14.15 45.31
CA MET A 331 33.26 -13.49 46.35
C MET A 331 33.13 -14.37 47.60
N LYS A 332 32.89 -15.67 47.41
CA LYS A 332 32.80 -16.64 48.51
C LYS A 332 34.13 -16.82 49.24
N ASP A 333 35.23 -16.92 48.50
CA ASP A 333 36.57 -17.06 49.07
C ASP A 333 36.96 -15.81 49.88
N ARG A 334 36.65 -14.61 49.36
CA ARG A 334 36.81 -13.34 50.11
C ARG A 334 35.96 -13.30 51.38
N LEU A 335 34.70 -13.74 51.34
CA LEU A 335 33.82 -13.77 52.51
C LEU A 335 34.33 -14.75 53.58
N ASN A 336 34.79 -15.93 53.17
CA ASN A 336 35.36 -16.92 54.08
C ASN A 336 36.63 -16.39 54.75
N TYR A 337 37.51 -15.74 53.99
CA TYR A 337 38.72 -15.11 54.53
C TYR A 337 38.39 -14.07 55.62
N VAL A 338 37.44 -13.17 55.36
CA VAL A 338 37.01 -12.14 56.33
C VAL A 338 36.41 -12.75 57.59
N LYS A 339 35.62 -13.83 57.45
CA LYS A 339 35.04 -14.55 58.59
C LYS A 339 36.10 -15.17 59.49
N GLU A 340 37.05 -15.89 58.89
CA GLU A 340 38.11 -16.56 59.63
C GLU A 340 39.02 -15.54 60.35
N ALA A 341 39.39 -14.47 59.66
CA ALA A 341 40.21 -13.39 60.24
C ALA A 341 39.53 -12.66 61.42
N GLY A 342 38.20 -12.70 61.53
CA GLY A 342 37.42 -12.05 62.57
C GLY A 342 36.96 -12.95 63.72
N ALA A 343 37.32 -14.23 63.72
CA ALA A 343 36.93 -15.17 64.78
C ALA A 343 37.70 -14.91 66.10
N SER A 344 37.07 -15.20 67.24
CA SER A 344 37.74 -15.08 68.56
C SER A 344 38.76 -16.20 68.76
N TRP A 345 39.92 -15.85 69.33
CA TRP A 345 41.06 -16.75 69.58
C TRP A 345 40.78 -17.85 70.59
#